data_AF-A0A7K2P9W0-F1
#
_entry.id   AF-A0A7K2P9W0-F1
#
_cell.length_a   1.000
_cell.length_b   1.000
_cell.length_c   1.000
_cell.angle_alpha   90.00
_cell.angle_beta   90.00
_cell.angle_gamma   90.00
#
_symmetry.space_group_name_H-M   'P 1'
#
loop_
_entity.id
_entity.type
_entity.pdbx_description
1 polymer ?
#
loop_
_entity_poly.entity_id
_entity_poly.type
_entity_poly.pdbx_seq_one_letter_code
_entity_poly.pdbx_strand_id
1 'polypeptide(L)'
;VRDLHTGEPVDERTVSGLIPLLVPQLPEGVVRRLHTTLTGPRFSAPATHLVPSYDLTGHAFDPTRYWRGPAWFNTAWLIERGLRTHGFHPDAERLRTGFLTEAGRSGFAEYVDPATGAARGTRHFSWTAALTLDLLSTDPKEAGP
;
A
#
# COMPACT_ATOMS: atom_id res chain seq x y z
N VAL A 1 2.86 -13.87 -11.27
CA VAL A 1 3.73 -15.02 -10.87
C VAL A 1 3.14 -16.29 -11.48
N ARG A 2 3.94 -17.32 -11.75
CA ARG A 2 3.44 -18.64 -12.18
C ARG A 2 3.55 -19.63 -11.03
N ASP A 3 2.55 -20.50 -10.93
CA ASP A 3 2.56 -21.65 -10.03
C ASP A 3 3.65 -22.63 -10.51
N LEU A 4 4.52 -23.08 -9.60
CA LEU A 4 5.65 -23.96 -9.95
C LEU A 4 5.24 -25.43 -10.13
N HIS A 5 4.08 -25.83 -9.61
CA HIS A 5 3.53 -27.16 -9.79
C HIS A 5 2.75 -27.27 -11.10
N THR A 6 1.89 -26.30 -11.41
CA THR A 6 1.01 -26.35 -12.60
C THR A 6 1.56 -25.58 -13.80
N GLY A 7 2.50 -24.65 -13.58
CA GLY A 7 3.03 -23.75 -14.62
C GLY A 7 2.07 -22.60 -14.99
N GLU A 8 0.84 -22.60 -14.47
CA GLU A 8 -0.19 -21.62 -14.81
C GLU A 8 0.05 -20.27 -14.11
N PRO A 9 -0.43 -19.16 -14.69
CA PRO A 9 -0.44 -17.88 -14.00
C PRO A 9 -1.25 -17.98 -12.70
N VAL A 10 -0.70 -17.45 -11.61
CA VAL A 10 -1.44 -17.31 -10.35
C VAL A 10 -2.45 -16.17 -10.52
N ASP A 11 -3.75 -16.50 -10.59
CA ASP A 11 -4.85 -15.52 -10.68
C ASP A 11 -5.22 -14.97 -9.30
N GLU A 12 -4.25 -14.34 -8.64
CA GLU A 12 -4.44 -13.67 -7.36
C GLU A 12 -4.11 -12.19 -7.47
N ARG A 13 -4.98 -11.37 -6.90
CA ARG A 13 -4.85 -9.91 -6.92
C ARG A 13 -4.32 -9.47 -5.56
N THR A 14 -3.02 -9.15 -5.52
CA THR A 14 -2.32 -8.71 -4.31
C THR A 14 -1.68 -7.34 -4.53
N VAL A 15 -1.32 -6.68 -3.42
CA VAL A 15 -0.60 -5.41 -3.44
C VAL A 15 0.70 -5.47 -4.26
N SER A 16 1.31 -6.65 -4.36
CA SER A 16 2.51 -6.88 -5.19
C SER A 16 2.28 -6.53 -6.66
N GLY A 17 1.06 -6.66 -7.16
CA GLY A 17 0.69 -6.27 -8.53
C GLY A 17 0.69 -4.75 -8.75
N LEU A 18 0.68 -3.94 -7.67
CA LEU A 18 0.70 -2.48 -7.70
C LEU A 18 2.12 -1.90 -7.52
N ILE A 19 3.04 -2.67 -6.94
CA ILE A 19 4.45 -2.29 -6.72
C ILE A 19 5.18 -1.82 -7.99
N PRO A 20 4.86 -2.29 -9.23
CA PRO A 20 5.47 -1.76 -10.44
C PRO A 20 5.34 -0.23 -10.60
N LEU A 21 4.39 0.44 -9.94
CA LEU A 21 4.31 1.92 -9.90
C LEU A 21 5.61 2.59 -9.43
N LEU A 22 6.52 1.87 -8.78
CA LEU A 22 7.85 2.39 -8.44
C LEU A 22 8.76 2.64 -9.65
N VAL A 23 8.49 2.02 -10.81
CA VAL A 23 9.37 2.03 -11.97
C VAL A 23 9.08 3.25 -12.84
N PRO A 24 9.99 4.26 -12.90
CA PRO A 24 9.68 5.54 -13.55
C PRO A 24 9.36 5.43 -15.05
N GLN A 25 9.95 4.45 -15.73
CA GLN A 25 9.81 4.26 -17.19
C GLN A 25 8.63 3.36 -17.58
N LEU A 26 7.68 3.11 -16.68
CA LEU A 26 6.48 2.35 -17.05
C LEU A 26 5.70 3.05 -18.18
N PRO A 27 5.19 2.29 -19.17
CA PRO A 27 4.30 2.85 -20.19
C PRO A 27 3.07 3.50 -19.54
N GLU A 28 2.68 4.68 -20.01
CA GLU A 28 1.58 5.48 -19.44
C GLU A 28 0.27 4.66 -19.31
N GLY A 29 -0.05 3.83 -20.31
CA GLY A 29 -1.22 2.96 -20.27
C GLY A 29 -1.19 1.92 -19.14
N VAL A 30 0.01 1.46 -18.74
CA VAL A 30 0.19 0.56 -17.59
C VAL A 30 0.00 1.34 -16.30
N VAL A 31 0.66 2.50 -16.17
CA VAL A 31 0.55 3.40 -15.02
C VAL A 31 -0.91 3.72 -14.72
N ARG A 32 -1.67 4.13 -15.73
CA ARG A 32 -3.11 4.45 -15.59
C ARG A 32 -3.94 3.26 -15.12
N ARG A 33 -3.65 2.03 -15.59
CA ARG A 33 -4.36 0.82 -15.15
C ARG A 33 -4.03 0.46 -13.70
N LEU A 34 -2.77 0.59 -13.29
CA LEU A 34 -2.35 0.35 -11.92
C LEU A 34 -2.98 1.37 -10.97
N HIS A 35 -2.97 2.65 -11.33
CA HIS A 35 -3.63 3.73 -10.57
C HIS A 35 -5.14 3.52 -10.46
N THR A 36 -5.81 3.15 -11.55
CA THR A 36 -7.25 2.82 -11.55
C THR A 36 -7.54 1.62 -10.64
N THR A 37 -6.66 0.62 -10.63
CA THR A 37 -6.81 -0.57 -9.77
C THR A 37 -6.63 -0.20 -8.30
N LEU A 38 -5.59 0.59 -7.99
CA LEU A 38 -5.27 1.06 -6.65
C LEU A 38 -6.40 1.89 -6.04
N THR A 39 -6.98 2.80 -6.82
CA THR A 39 -8.05 3.70 -6.37
C THR A 39 -9.45 3.08 -6.46
N GLY A 40 -9.55 1.87 -7.02
CA GLY A 40 -10.79 1.14 -7.18
C GLY A 40 -11.22 0.38 -5.92
N PRO A 41 -12.39 -0.29 -5.96
CA PRO A 41 -12.98 -0.97 -4.81
C PRO A 41 -12.16 -2.15 -4.27
N ARG A 42 -11.21 -2.67 -5.06
CA ARG A 42 -10.35 -3.79 -4.67
C ARG A 42 -9.29 -3.41 -3.64
N PHE A 43 -8.83 -2.15 -3.65
CA PHE A 43 -7.71 -1.68 -2.84
C PHE A 43 -8.00 -0.39 -2.06
N SER A 44 -9.19 0.18 -2.19
CA SER A 44 -9.61 1.32 -1.38
C SER A 44 -10.04 0.87 0.02
N ALA A 45 -9.15 1.03 1.00
CA ALA A 45 -9.47 0.73 2.40
C ALA A 45 -10.47 1.76 2.95
N PRO A 46 -11.62 1.36 3.53
CA PRO A 46 -12.68 2.30 3.88
C PRO A 46 -12.41 3.10 5.16
N ALA A 47 -11.61 2.57 6.10
CA ALA A 47 -11.30 3.24 7.37
C ALA A 47 -9.90 3.84 7.44
N THR A 48 -9.03 3.51 6.47
CA THR A 48 -7.65 3.98 6.42
C THR A 48 -7.34 4.42 4.99
N HIS A 49 -6.38 5.31 4.76
CA HIS A 49 -5.90 5.56 3.40
C HIS A 49 -4.82 4.58 2.96
N LEU A 50 -4.50 3.56 3.78
CA LEU A 50 -3.51 2.55 3.44
C LEU A 50 -4.01 1.56 2.39
N VAL A 51 -3.10 0.78 1.84
CA VAL A 51 -3.40 -0.20 0.79
C VAL A 51 -3.43 -1.61 1.37
N PRO A 52 -4.55 -2.35 1.25
CA PRO A 52 -4.65 -3.73 1.72
C PRO A 52 -3.72 -4.64 0.91
N SER A 53 -3.19 -5.68 1.55
CA SER A 53 -2.24 -6.60 0.93
C SER A 53 -2.88 -7.48 -0.16
N TYR A 54 -4.20 -7.63 -0.10
CA TYR A 54 -5.00 -8.51 -0.96
C TYR A 54 -6.29 -7.80 -1.38
N ASP A 55 -6.83 -8.18 -2.54
CA ASP A 55 -8.09 -7.67 -3.06
C ASP A 55 -9.24 -7.84 -2.04
N LEU A 56 -9.82 -6.72 -1.62
CA LEU A 56 -10.93 -6.67 -0.66
C LEU A 56 -12.18 -7.44 -1.12
N THR A 57 -12.32 -7.65 -2.43
CA THR A 57 -13.42 -8.38 -3.06
C THR A 57 -13.06 -9.82 -3.42
N GLY A 58 -11.82 -10.23 -3.16
CA GLY A 58 -11.30 -11.54 -3.51
C GLY A 58 -11.72 -12.64 -2.53
N HIS A 59 -11.86 -13.86 -3.04
CA HIS A 59 -12.35 -15.01 -2.27
C HIS A 59 -11.47 -15.39 -1.08
N ALA A 60 -10.18 -15.04 -1.10
CA ALA A 60 -9.22 -15.37 -0.06
C ALA A 60 -8.94 -14.21 0.92
N PHE A 61 -9.72 -13.12 0.83
CA PHE A 61 -9.59 -11.99 1.73
C PHE A 61 -9.90 -12.38 3.19
N ASP A 62 -9.00 -12.00 4.08
CA ASP A 62 -9.16 -12.13 5.54
C ASP A 62 -8.51 -10.91 6.20
N PRO A 63 -9.29 -10.04 6.87
CA PRO A 63 -8.80 -8.76 7.42
C PRO A 63 -7.83 -8.91 8.59
N THR A 64 -7.64 -10.13 9.09
CA THR A 64 -6.80 -10.41 10.26
C THR A 64 -5.57 -11.25 9.93
N ARG A 65 -5.56 -11.92 8.77
CA ARG A 65 -4.57 -12.94 8.42
C ARG A 65 -3.43 -12.38 7.57
N TYR A 66 -2.49 -11.73 8.23
CA TYR A 66 -1.16 -11.41 7.69
C TYR A 66 -1.19 -10.77 6.27
N TRP A 67 -0.68 -11.44 5.24
CA TRP A 67 -0.67 -10.94 3.84
C TRP A 67 -1.96 -11.21 3.05
N ARG A 68 -3.03 -11.71 3.67
CA ARG A 68 -4.31 -12.04 3.01
C ARG A 68 -5.40 -10.96 3.16
N GLY A 69 -5.05 -9.74 3.53
CA GLY A 69 -6.05 -8.67 3.65
C GLY A 69 -5.57 -7.41 4.36
N PRO A 70 -4.89 -7.50 5.52
CA PRO A 70 -4.39 -6.34 6.22
C PRO A 70 -3.63 -5.33 5.36
N ALA A 71 -3.69 -4.05 5.75
CA ALA A 71 -2.91 -3.00 5.13
C ALA A 71 -1.54 -2.86 5.82
N TRP A 72 -0.48 -2.86 5.02
CA TRP A 72 0.90 -2.88 5.50
C TRP A 72 1.60 -1.56 5.23
N PHE A 73 2.35 -1.08 6.23
CA PHE A 73 3.05 0.20 6.16
C PHE A 73 4.13 0.20 5.08
N ASN A 74 4.99 -0.82 5.01
CA ASN A 74 6.03 -0.90 3.99
C ASN A 74 5.50 -0.85 2.56
N THR A 75 4.41 -1.57 2.24
CA THR A 75 3.82 -1.53 0.89
C THR A 75 3.12 -0.22 0.61
N ALA A 76 2.46 0.38 1.60
CA ALA A 76 1.88 1.71 1.48
C ALA A 76 2.94 2.77 1.15
N TRP A 77 4.09 2.72 1.82
CA TRP A 77 5.21 3.61 1.54
C TRP A 77 5.79 3.41 0.12
N LEU A 78 5.90 2.17 -0.35
CA LEU A 78 6.34 1.90 -1.73
C LEU A 78 5.34 2.47 -2.75
N ILE A 79 4.05 2.31 -2.50
CA ILE A 79 3.00 2.82 -3.39
C ILE A 79 2.98 4.35 -3.37
N GLU A 80 3.19 4.97 -2.21
CA GLU A 80 3.29 6.42 -2.07
C GLU A 80 4.40 6.98 -2.97
N ARG A 81 5.59 6.35 -2.94
CA ARG A 81 6.71 6.71 -3.81
C ARG A 81 6.36 6.52 -5.28
N GLY A 82 5.72 5.41 -5.64
CA GLY A 82 5.28 5.16 -7.01
C GLY A 82 4.26 6.18 -7.52
N LEU A 83 3.33 6.59 -6.67
CA LEU A 83 2.38 7.67 -6.98
C LEU A 83 3.10 8.99 -7.25
N ARG A 84 4.09 9.36 -6.43
CA ARG A 84 4.92 10.56 -6.66
C ARG A 84 5.72 10.47 -7.96
N THR A 85 6.36 9.33 -8.21
CA THR A 85 7.15 9.07 -9.44
C THR A 85 6.36 9.35 -10.70
N HIS A 86 5.04 9.08 -10.69
CA HIS A 86 4.16 9.26 -11.83
C HIS A 86 3.26 10.52 -11.74
N GLY A 87 3.55 11.44 -10.83
CA GLY A 87 2.85 12.73 -10.73
C GLY A 87 1.47 12.69 -10.07
N PHE A 88 1.07 11.57 -9.47
CA PHE A 88 -0.19 11.45 -8.71
C PHE A 88 -0.07 12.03 -7.29
N HIS A 89 0.40 13.29 -7.19
CA HIS A 89 0.70 13.94 -5.92
C HIS A 89 -0.48 13.98 -4.93
N PRO A 90 -1.73 14.28 -5.34
CA PRO A 90 -2.87 14.30 -4.41
C PRO A 90 -3.13 12.93 -3.77
N ASP A 91 -2.96 11.85 -4.53
CA ASP A 91 -3.15 10.49 -4.01
C ASP A 91 -1.97 10.07 -3.12
N ALA A 92 -0.74 10.46 -3.48
CA ALA A 92 0.43 10.24 -2.65
C ALA A 92 0.31 10.94 -1.29
N GLU A 93 -0.14 12.21 -1.27
CA GLU A 93 -0.34 12.96 -0.01
C GLU A 93 -1.44 12.36 0.86
N ARG A 94 -2.54 11.87 0.25
CA ARG A 94 -3.60 11.18 0.98
C ARG A 94 -3.08 9.90 1.64
N LEU A 95 -2.31 9.11 0.89
CA LEU A 95 -1.69 7.88 1.39
C LEU A 95 -0.67 8.17 2.50
N ARG A 96 0.19 9.17 2.31
CA ARG A 96 1.15 9.65 3.33
C ARG A 96 0.44 10.09 4.61
N THR A 97 -0.62 10.88 4.51
CA THR A 97 -1.40 11.35 5.66
C THR A 97 -2.04 10.19 6.41
N GLY A 98 -2.63 9.23 5.69
CA GLY A 98 -3.19 8.03 6.31
C GLY A 98 -2.12 7.16 6.96
N PHE A 99 -0.95 7.01 6.32
CA PHE A 99 0.19 6.30 6.89
C PHE A 99 0.59 6.89 8.24
N LEU A 100 0.86 8.21 8.30
CA LEU A 100 1.32 8.86 9.51
C LEU A 100 0.28 8.78 10.63
N THR A 101 -1.00 8.94 10.28
CA THR A 101 -2.13 8.82 11.20
C THR A 101 -2.23 7.41 11.79
N GLU A 102 -2.23 6.38 10.95
CA GLU A 102 -2.35 5.00 11.40
C GLU A 102 -1.11 4.52 12.14
N ALA A 103 0.09 4.96 11.76
CA ALA A 103 1.33 4.62 12.47
C ALA A 103 1.28 5.11 13.93
N GLY A 104 0.89 6.37 14.15
CA GLY A 104 0.73 6.93 15.49
C GLY A 104 -0.39 6.25 16.28
N ARG A 105 -1.59 6.12 15.68
CA ARG A 105 -2.77 5.54 16.33
C ARG A 105 -2.58 4.08 16.72
N SER A 106 -1.87 3.31 15.89
CA SER A 106 -1.65 1.88 16.11
C SER A 106 -0.51 1.55 17.07
N GLY A 107 0.28 2.54 17.51
CA GLY A 107 1.51 2.30 18.26
C GLY A 107 2.60 1.64 17.40
N PHE A 108 2.74 2.09 16.16
CA PHE A 108 3.66 1.55 15.14
C PHE A 108 3.46 0.04 14.93
N ALA A 109 2.23 -0.37 14.65
CA ALA A 109 1.95 -1.78 14.40
C ALA A 109 2.61 -2.31 13.12
N GLU A 110 2.73 -3.63 13.02
CA GLU A 110 3.24 -4.32 11.83
C GLU A 110 2.31 -4.12 10.62
N TYR A 111 1.01 -4.23 10.84
CA TYR A 111 -0.06 -4.01 9.86
C TYR A 111 -1.38 -3.66 10.58
N VAL A 112 -2.34 -3.11 9.83
CA VAL A 112 -3.66 -2.71 10.35
C VAL A 112 -4.79 -3.32 9.54
N ASP A 113 -5.93 -3.52 10.19
CA ASP A 113 -7.16 -3.93 9.52
C ASP A 113 -7.65 -2.81 8.58
N PRO A 114 -7.88 -3.04 7.27
CA PRO A 114 -8.23 -1.97 6.33
C PRO A 114 -9.63 -1.38 6.59
N ALA A 115 -10.52 -2.13 7.25
CA ALA A 115 -11.90 -1.74 7.48
C ALA A 115 -12.12 -1.01 8.81
N THR A 116 -11.20 -1.15 9.76
CA THR A 116 -11.32 -0.53 11.10
C THR A 116 -10.08 0.26 11.52
N GLY A 117 -8.93 -0.02 10.88
CA GLY A 117 -7.60 0.40 11.30
C GLY A 117 -7.15 -0.18 12.64
N ALA A 118 -7.81 -1.25 13.10
CA ALA A 118 -7.36 -1.98 14.27
C ALA A 118 -5.95 -2.52 14.06
N ALA A 119 -5.06 -2.22 15.00
CA ALA A 119 -3.68 -2.65 14.95
C ALA A 119 -3.58 -4.19 15.08
N ARG A 120 -2.79 -4.83 14.22
CA ARG A 120 -2.59 -6.28 14.19
C ARG A 120 -1.09 -6.61 14.17
N GLY A 121 -0.77 -7.89 14.37
CA GLY A 121 0.62 -8.33 14.49
C GLY A 121 1.34 -7.67 15.66
N THR A 122 2.63 -7.42 15.49
CA THR A 122 3.51 -6.85 16.52
C THR A 122 3.29 -5.33 16.68
N ARG A 123 3.52 -4.78 17.88
CA ARG A 123 3.56 -3.33 18.15
C ARG A 123 5.01 -2.84 18.22
N HIS A 124 5.24 -1.54 18.09
CA HIS A 124 6.59 -0.97 18.06
C HIS A 124 7.45 -1.61 16.96
N PHE A 125 6.83 -1.89 15.81
CA PHE A 125 7.47 -2.58 14.71
C PHE A 125 8.47 -1.67 13.99
N SER A 126 9.69 -2.17 13.80
CA SER A 126 10.84 -1.33 13.47
C SER A 126 10.72 -0.64 12.11
N TRP A 127 10.25 -1.32 11.06
CA TRP A 127 10.06 -0.62 9.78
C TRP A 127 8.96 0.42 9.87
N THR A 128 7.98 0.27 10.77
CA THR A 128 6.83 1.18 10.78
C THR A 128 7.32 2.50 11.34
N ALA A 129 8.07 2.44 12.44
CA ALA A 129 8.79 3.58 12.98
C ALA A 129 9.78 4.19 11.97
N ALA A 130 10.62 3.37 11.31
CA ALA A 130 11.62 3.87 10.37
C ALA A 130 11.00 4.60 9.17
N LEU A 131 9.94 4.04 8.59
CA LEU A 131 9.25 4.63 7.44
C LEU A 131 8.38 5.84 7.85
N THR A 132 7.86 5.87 9.07
CA THR A 132 7.28 7.10 9.64
C THR A 132 8.31 8.22 9.68
N LEU A 133 9.53 7.94 10.14
CA LEU A 133 10.61 8.94 10.18
C LEU A 133 10.94 9.45 8.78
N ASP A 134 11.10 8.55 7.79
CA ASP A 134 11.36 8.91 6.39
C ASP A 134 10.29 9.86 5.81
N LEU A 135 9.00 9.57 6.05
CA LEU A 135 7.88 10.40 5.58
C LEU A 135 7.75 11.75 6.31
N LEU A 136 8.26 11.85 7.54
CA LEU A 136 8.31 13.09 8.31
C LEU A 136 9.53 13.94 7.95
N SER A 137 10.65 13.31 7.58
CA SER A 137 11.87 14.02 7.20
C SER A 137 11.85 14.54 5.76
N THR A 138 11.01 13.97 4.90
CA THR A 138 10.90 14.40 3.50
C THR A 138 9.97 15.62 3.43
N ASP A 139 10.53 16.80 3.19
CA ASP A 139 9.77 18.06 3.06
C ASP A 139 9.05 18.07 1.69
N PRO A 140 7.72 18.30 1.60
CA PRO A 140 6.99 18.25 0.33
C PRO A 140 7.47 19.26 -0.73
N LYS A 141 8.27 20.24 -0.33
CA LYS A 141 8.82 21.30 -1.20
C LYS A 141 10.12 20.93 -1.92
N GLU A 142 10.82 19.89 -1.52
CA GLU A 142 12.09 19.50 -2.16
C GLU A 142 11.88 18.63 -3.41
N ALA A 143 10.65 18.19 -3.69
CA ALA A 143 10.31 17.40 -4.86
C ALA A 143 9.74 18.26 -6.00
N GLY A 144 10.60 19.01 -6.69
CA GLY A 144 10.34 19.40 -8.07
C GLY A 144 11.22 20.53 -8.61
N PRO A 145 11.24 20.73 -9.94
CA PRO A 145 11.29 19.73 -11.01
C PRO A 145 12.68 19.09 -11.18
#